data_AF-Q16U23-F1
#
_entry.id   AF-Q16U23-F1
#
_cell.length_a   1.000
_cell.length_b   1.000
_cell.length_c   1.000
_cell.angle_alpha   90.00
_cell.angle_beta   90.00
_cell.angle_gamma   90.00
#
_symmetry.space_group_name_H-M   'P 1'
#
loop_
_entity.id
_entity.type
_entity.pdbx_description
1 polymer ?
#
loop_
_entity_poly.entity_id
_entity_poly.type
_entity_poly.pdbx_seq_one_letter_code
_entity_poly.pdbx_strand_id
1 'polypeptide(L)'
;MEKRLAALRGIEYKDYAKANKNFLLKKDGRSEEEQIIDLMKQFEEEKEIHESMDNYRLAAVEDIENRLAALRDIPADDSSKEKPFAGKDLPSSSDDEGEENEEDAAKKLATRFLEEAAIDAKKHPMDDDEDELNNLDIPVPLDPSEIEELPWCTICNEDAVIRCVGCGGDLFCRGCFKECHDDDEDYRKHEIKPFKAVNKTKS
;
A
#
# COMPACT_ATOMS: atom_id res chain seq x y z
N MET A 1 25.03 -39.08 -8.04
CA MET A 1 25.56 -38.61 -9.33
C MET A 1 26.04 -37.17 -9.22
N GLU A 2 25.23 -36.28 -8.64
CA GLU A 2 25.48 -34.85 -8.44
C GLU A 2 26.80 -34.51 -7.72
N LYS A 3 27.15 -35.23 -6.65
CA LYS A 3 28.44 -35.04 -5.96
C LYS A 3 29.67 -35.23 -6.87
N ARG A 4 29.60 -36.18 -7.80
CA ARG A 4 30.68 -36.41 -8.78
C ARG A 4 30.70 -35.32 -9.86
N LEU A 5 29.53 -34.84 -10.28
CA LEU A 5 29.41 -33.74 -11.24
C LEU A 5 29.92 -32.42 -10.67
N ALA A 6 29.64 -32.11 -9.41
CA ALA A 6 30.14 -30.93 -8.72
C ALA A 6 31.68 -30.96 -8.58
N ALA A 7 32.26 -32.12 -8.26
CA ALA A 7 33.71 -32.31 -8.21
C ALA A 7 34.39 -32.11 -9.58
N LEU A 8 33.77 -32.57 -10.67
CA LEU A 8 34.27 -32.29 -12.03
C LEU A 8 34.14 -30.81 -12.42
N ARG A 9 33.11 -30.13 -11.93
CA ARG A 9 32.89 -28.69 -12.19
C ARG A 9 33.71 -27.78 -11.27
N GLY A 10 34.48 -28.32 -10.32
CA GLY A 10 35.28 -27.54 -9.37
C GLY A 10 34.46 -26.72 -8.37
N ILE A 11 33.18 -27.08 -8.18
CA ILE A 11 32.24 -26.37 -7.31
C ILE A 11 31.99 -27.20 -6.06
N GLU A 12 31.91 -26.54 -4.90
CA GLU A 12 31.58 -27.19 -3.63
C GLU A 12 30.18 -27.84 -3.70
N TYR A 13 30.10 -29.14 -3.42
CA TYR A 13 28.83 -29.85 -3.40
C TYR A 13 28.08 -29.56 -2.09
N LYS A 14 26.93 -28.88 -2.20
CA LYS A 14 26.00 -28.65 -1.10
C LYS A 14 24.79 -29.55 -1.23
N ASP A 15 24.52 -30.34 -0.19
CA ASP A 15 23.38 -31.26 -0.16
C ASP A 15 22.11 -30.51 0.30
N TYR A 16 21.55 -29.74 -0.63
CA TYR A 16 20.37 -28.92 -0.37
C TYR A 16 19.14 -29.77 -0.02
N ALA A 17 19.03 -30.98 -0.56
CA ALA A 17 17.94 -31.89 -0.21
C ALA A 17 17.99 -32.30 1.26
N LYS A 18 19.19 -32.56 1.79
CA LYS A 18 19.38 -32.86 3.23
C LYS A 18 19.26 -31.62 4.10
N ALA A 19 19.75 -30.46 3.64
CA ALA A 19 19.61 -29.19 4.34
C ALA A 19 18.13 -28.78 4.48
N ASN A 20 17.36 -28.86 3.40
CA ASN A 20 15.93 -28.53 3.40
C ASN A 20 15.12 -29.49 4.29
N LYS A 21 15.41 -30.80 4.25
CA LYS A 21 14.79 -31.76 5.18
C LYS A 21 15.10 -31.45 6.64
N ASN A 22 16.32 -30.98 6.91
CA ASN A 22 16.74 -30.62 8.26
C ASN A 22 16.20 -29.26 8.74
N PHE A 23 15.74 -28.39 7.84
CA PHE A 23 15.28 -27.04 8.18
C PHE A 23 13.75 -26.93 8.13
N LEU A 24 13.12 -27.38 7.05
CA LEU A 24 11.66 -27.26 6.86
C LEU A 24 10.85 -28.39 7.53
N LEU A 25 11.43 -29.57 7.71
CA LEU A 25 10.69 -30.77 8.16
C LEU A 25 10.99 -31.18 9.61
N LYS A 26 11.86 -30.45 10.32
CA LYS A 26 12.08 -30.71 11.74
C LYS A 26 10.92 -30.13 12.54
N LYS A 27 10.17 -31.01 13.21
CA LYS A 27 9.22 -30.60 14.23
C LYS A 27 9.98 -29.94 15.39
N ASP A 28 9.44 -28.85 15.92
CA ASP A 28 9.99 -28.22 17.11
C ASP A 28 10.02 -29.26 18.24
N GLY A 29 11.22 -29.48 18.79
CA GLY A 29 11.45 -30.43 19.86
C GLY A 29 11.49 -29.77 21.24
N ARG A 30 11.34 -28.43 21.30
CA ARG A 30 11.25 -27.67 22.55
C ARG A 30 9.98 -28.03 23.30
N SER A 31 10.06 -27.95 24.63
CA SER A 31 8.87 -28.13 25.49
C SER A 31 7.81 -27.08 25.15
N GLU A 32 6.53 -27.38 25.40
CA GLU A 32 5.44 -26.40 25.25
C GLU A 32 5.71 -25.14 26.09
N GLU A 33 6.28 -25.30 27.28
CA GLU A 33 6.67 -24.18 28.14
C GLU A 33 7.73 -23.28 27.49
N GLU A 34 8.75 -23.87 26.87
CA GLU A 34 9.82 -23.14 26.17
C GLU A 34 9.28 -22.43 24.94
N GLN A 35 8.34 -23.04 24.22
CA GLN A 35 7.67 -22.42 23.07
C GLN A 35 6.82 -21.21 23.51
N ILE A 36 6.12 -21.31 24.65
CA ILE A 36 5.34 -20.20 25.21
C ILE A 36 6.26 -19.06 25.65
N ILE A 37 7.39 -19.36 26.31
CA ILE A 37 8.36 -18.34 26.74
C ILE A 37 8.93 -17.59 25.52
N ASP A 38 9.28 -18.32 24.46
CA ASP A 38 9.78 -17.74 23.21
C ASP A 38 8.73 -16.83 22.54
N LEU A 39 7.46 -17.28 22.51
CA LEU A 39 6.35 -16.49 21.98
C LEU A 39 6.09 -15.23 22.82
N MET A 40 6.14 -15.33 24.15
CA MET A 40 6.00 -14.18 25.04
C MET A 40 7.14 -13.17 24.82
N LYS A 41 8.37 -13.66 24.64
CA LYS A 41 9.53 -12.82 24.33
C LYS A 41 9.36 -12.10 22.99
N GLN A 42 8.91 -12.80 21.96
CA GLN A 42 8.62 -12.20 20.66
C GLN A 42 7.58 -11.09 20.78
N PHE A 43 6.52 -11.31 21.56
CA PHE A 43 5.48 -10.30 21.78
C PHE A 43 6.00 -9.07 22.55
N GLU A 44 6.85 -9.28 23.56
CA GLU A 44 7.48 -8.19 24.31
C GLU A 44 8.40 -7.34 23.42
N GLU A 45 9.22 -7.98 22.59
CA GLU A 45 10.07 -7.29 21.60
C GLU A 45 9.23 -6.51 20.58
N GLU A 46 8.14 -7.10 20.08
CA GLU A 46 7.22 -6.43 19.17
C GLU A 46 6.59 -5.20 19.83
N LYS A 47 6.15 -5.33 21.09
CA LYS A 47 5.62 -4.22 21.87
C LYS A 47 6.64 -3.09 22.04
N GLU A 48 7.90 -3.40 22.34
CA GLU A 48 8.97 -2.40 22.44
C GLU A 48 9.18 -1.66 21.12
N ILE A 49 9.15 -2.39 19.99
CA ILE A 49 9.24 -1.78 18.65
C ILE A 49 8.07 -0.81 18.43
N HIS A 50 6.84 -1.20 18.77
CA HIS A 50 5.67 -0.32 18.67
C HIS A 50 5.84 0.95 19.51
N GLU A 51 6.21 0.82 20.79
CA GLU A 51 6.41 1.97 21.68
C GLU A 51 7.54 2.89 21.17
N SER A 52 8.64 2.32 20.67
CA SER A 52 9.75 3.10 20.10
C SER A 52 9.33 3.88 18.85
N MET A 53 8.51 3.28 17.99
CA MET A 53 8.02 3.91 16.77
C MET A 53 7.05 5.05 17.10
N ASP A 54 6.18 4.86 18.09
CA ASP A 54 5.25 5.90 18.52
C ASP A 54 5.99 7.07 19.17
N ASN A 55 7.01 6.80 19.99
CA ASN A 55 7.87 7.86 20.52
C ASN A 55 8.57 8.65 19.41
N TYR A 56 9.07 7.97 18.37
CA TYR A 56 9.67 8.66 17.22
C TYR A 56 8.65 9.54 16.48
N ARG A 57 7.43 9.05 16.27
CA ARG A 57 6.35 9.82 15.65
C ARG A 57 5.98 11.04 16.46
N LEU A 58 5.82 10.89 17.78
CA LEU A 58 5.51 11.99 18.68
C LEU A 58 6.62 13.05 18.69
N ALA A 59 7.88 12.62 18.76
CA ALA A 59 9.02 13.54 18.67
C ALA A 59 9.08 14.30 17.32
N ALA A 60 8.73 13.64 16.22
CA ALA A 60 8.66 14.30 14.91
C ALA A 60 7.53 15.33 14.84
N VAL A 61 6.38 15.05 15.44
CA VAL A 61 5.27 16.00 15.55
C VAL A 61 5.68 17.20 16.40
N GLU A 62 6.32 16.98 17.54
CA GLU A 62 6.82 18.05 18.41
C GLU A 62 7.83 18.97 17.68
N ASP A 63 8.76 18.42 16.89
CA ASP A 63 9.67 19.24 16.06
C ASP A 63 8.89 20.11 15.05
N ILE A 64 7.87 19.55 14.41
CA ILE A 64 7.02 20.29 13.46
C ILE A 64 6.28 21.41 14.18
N GLU A 65 5.69 21.14 15.35
CA GLU A 65 4.96 22.13 16.15
C GLU A 65 5.87 23.30 16.57
N ASN A 66 7.08 22.99 17.04
CA ASN A 66 8.09 23.98 17.40
C ASN A 66 8.49 24.86 16.19
N ARG A 67 8.67 24.25 15.02
CA ARG A 67 8.98 24.99 13.78
C ARG A 67 7.82 25.88 13.33
N LEU A 68 6.58 25.42 13.48
CA LEU A 68 5.38 26.21 13.15
C LEU A 68 5.21 27.39 14.10
N ALA A 69 5.47 27.21 15.40
CA ALA A 69 5.47 28.29 16.38
C ALA A 69 6.51 29.36 16.03
N ALA A 70 7.75 28.95 15.73
CA ALA A 70 8.81 29.87 15.34
C ALA A 70 8.49 30.65 14.05
N LEU A 71 7.77 30.05 13.10
CA LEU A 71 7.32 30.73 11.88
C LEU A 71 6.15 31.70 12.13
N ARG A 72 5.29 31.42 13.10
CA ARG A 72 4.18 32.31 13.48
C ARG A 72 4.65 33.56 14.22
N ASP A 73 5.75 33.49 14.95
CA ASP A 73 6.31 34.62 15.70
C ASP A 73 7.18 35.57 14.86
N ILE A 74 7.36 35.29 13.56
CA ILE A 74 8.00 36.23 12.63
C ILE A 74 6.91 37.19 12.10
N PRO A 75 6.89 38.48 12.50
CA PRO A 75 5.97 39.43 11.89
C PRO A 75 6.34 39.59 10.42
N ALA A 76 5.42 39.22 9.53
CA ALA A 76 5.56 39.42 8.10
C ALA A 76 5.61 40.92 7.78
N ASP A 77 6.81 41.47 7.64
CA ASP A 77 7.04 42.81 7.11
C ASP A 77 7.25 42.75 5.59
N ASP A 78 6.18 43.16 4.90
CA ASP A 78 6.07 43.80 3.58
C ASP A 78 6.64 43.12 2.31
N SER A 79 5.74 42.54 1.49
CA SER A 79 5.48 43.01 0.10
C SER A 79 4.52 42.09 -0.66
N SER A 80 3.22 42.39 -0.64
CA SER A 80 2.34 42.51 -1.81
C SER A 80 0.87 42.39 -1.41
N LYS A 81 0.16 43.52 -1.48
CA LYS A 81 -1.30 43.61 -1.48
C LYS A 81 -1.89 42.71 -2.58
N GLU A 82 -2.89 41.89 -2.23
CA GLU A 82 -4.25 41.88 -2.82
C GLU A 82 -5.15 40.86 -2.10
N LYS A 83 -6.14 41.41 -1.37
CA LYS A 83 -7.47 40.89 -0.98
C LYS A 83 -7.62 39.75 0.07
N PRO A 84 -8.36 40.00 1.18
CA PRO A 84 -8.73 38.99 2.15
C PRO A 84 -10.01 38.26 1.71
N PHE A 85 -9.94 36.93 1.57
CA PHE A 85 -11.15 36.10 1.55
C PHE A 85 -11.48 35.72 3.00
N ALA A 86 -12.55 36.32 3.51
CA ALA A 86 -13.06 36.07 4.85
C ALA A 86 -13.49 34.60 5.00
N GLY A 87 -12.78 33.89 5.88
CA GLY A 87 -12.98 32.48 6.17
C GLY A 87 -13.04 32.22 7.68
N LYS A 88 -14.03 32.85 8.34
CA LYS A 88 -14.85 32.28 9.42
C LYS A 88 -14.09 31.73 10.65
N ASP A 89 -14.01 32.59 11.66
CA ASP A 89 -14.22 32.30 13.08
C ASP A 89 -13.91 30.87 13.54
N LEU A 90 -12.64 30.62 13.88
CA LEU A 90 -12.30 29.61 14.85
C LEU A 90 -12.69 30.18 16.23
N PRO A 91 -13.61 29.57 17.00
CA PRO A 91 -13.82 30.01 18.37
C PRO A 91 -12.54 29.67 19.14
N SER A 92 -11.77 30.70 19.45
CA SER A 92 -10.73 30.66 20.46
C SER A 92 -11.37 30.15 21.75
N SER A 93 -11.02 28.94 22.17
CA SER A 93 -11.33 28.47 23.52
C SER A 93 -10.49 29.32 24.47
N SER A 94 -11.03 30.47 24.86
CA SER A 94 -10.53 31.21 26.00
C SER A 94 -10.67 30.30 27.21
N ASP A 95 -9.58 30.11 27.93
CA ASP A 95 -9.59 29.75 29.34
C ASP A 95 -10.69 30.55 30.04
N ASP A 96 -11.67 29.84 30.59
CA ASP A 96 -12.59 30.35 31.60
C ASP A 96 -12.37 29.45 32.83
N GLU A 97 -11.45 29.88 33.69
CA GLU A 97 -11.22 29.34 35.02
C GLU A 97 -12.43 29.70 35.91
N GLY A 98 -13.54 28.99 35.69
CA GLY A 98 -14.72 29.01 36.53
C GLY A 98 -15.15 27.58 36.81
N GLU A 99 -15.62 27.29 38.04
CA GLU A 99 -16.27 26.00 38.34
C GLU A 99 -17.52 25.86 37.45
N GLU A 100 -17.36 25.26 36.28
CA GLU A 100 -18.46 24.88 35.40
C GLU A 100 -19.29 23.83 36.16
N ASN A 101 -20.51 24.20 36.58
CA ASN A 101 -21.43 23.24 37.17
C ASN A 101 -21.72 22.12 36.15
N GLU A 102 -21.85 20.87 36.61
CA GLU A 102 -22.08 19.70 35.75
C GLU A 102 -23.28 19.89 34.79
N GLU A 103 -24.27 20.66 35.23
CA GLU A 103 -25.45 21.01 34.44
C GLU A 103 -25.12 21.88 33.21
N ASP A 104 -24.16 22.78 33.31
CA ASP A 104 -23.78 23.70 32.23
C ASP A 104 -22.86 23.02 31.21
N ALA A 105 -21.99 22.12 31.67
CA ALA A 105 -21.23 21.22 30.80
C ALA A 105 -22.17 20.29 30.00
N ALA A 106 -23.21 19.74 30.63
CA ALA A 106 -24.21 18.91 29.95
C ALA A 106 -25.00 19.69 28.89
N LYS A 107 -25.38 20.95 29.17
CA LYS A 107 -26.04 21.83 28.19
C LYS A 107 -25.15 22.10 26.98
N LYS A 108 -23.86 22.43 27.20
CA LYS A 108 -22.88 22.68 26.14
C LYS A 108 -22.64 21.46 25.26
N LEU A 109 -22.66 20.26 25.85
CA LEU A 109 -22.58 19.01 25.10
C LEU A 109 -23.85 18.79 24.25
N ALA A 110 -25.03 19.00 24.84
CA ALA A 110 -26.31 18.85 24.14
C ALA A 110 -26.44 19.83 22.95
N THR A 111 -25.96 21.07 23.09
CA THR A 111 -25.98 22.04 21.98
C THR A 111 -25.07 21.62 20.84
N ARG A 112 -23.88 21.10 21.13
CA ARG A 112 -22.97 20.57 20.09
C ARG A 112 -23.61 19.42 19.30
N PHE A 113 -24.25 18.47 19.97
CA PHE A 113 -24.94 17.36 19.29
C PHE A 113 -26.07 17.82 18.37
N LEU A 114 -26.83 18.83 18.78
CA LEU A 114 -27.92 19.38 17.96
C LEU A 114 -27.40 20.15 16.75
N GLU A 115 -26.32 20.92 16.92
CA GLU A 115 -25.65 21.63 15.83
C GLU A 115 -25.04 20.67 14.81
N GLU A 116 -24.40 19.59 15.28
CA GLU A 116 -23.83 18.55 14.41
C GLU A 116 -24.93 17.84 13.60
N ALA A 117 -26.04 17.45 14.24
CA ALA A 117 -27.17 16.83 13.54
C ALA A 117 -27.80 17.76 12.48
N ALA A 118 -27.82 19.09 12.72
CA ALA A 118 -28.31 20.06 11.76
C ALA A 118 -27.35 20.25 10.57
N ILE A 119 -26.04 20.13 10.79
CA ILE A 119 -25.03 20.16 9.73
C ILE A 119 -25.15 18.92 8.85
N ASP A 120 -25.30 17.74 9.44
CA ASP A 120 -25.45 16.48 8.71
C ASP A 120 -26.73 16.46 7.86
N ALA A 121 -27.85 16.93 8.42
CA ALA A 121 -29.10 17.08 7.67
C ALA A 121 -29.00 18.04 6.48
N LYS A 122 -28.04 18.98 6.49
CA LYS A 122 -27.82 19.95 5.43
C LYS A 122 -26.77 19.49 4.40
N LYS A 123 -25.85 18.62 4.79
CA LYS A 123 -24.81 18.05 3.91
C LYS A 123 -25.30 16.88 3.06
N HIS A 124 -26.35 16.18 3.49
CA HIS A 124 -27.04 15.17 2.68
C HIS A 124 -28.48 15.62 2.36
N PRO A 125 -28.71 16.49 1.36
CA PRO A 125 -29.97 16.48 0.64
C PRO A 125 -30.13 15.08 0.03
N MET A 126 -31.13 14.34 0.47
CA MET A 126 -31.44 12.99 -0.04
C MET A 126 -32.12 13.06 -1.40
N ASP A 127 -31.61 13.87 -2.32
CA ASP A 127 -32.10 13.99 -3.69
C ASP A 127 -30.88 14.14 -4.62
N ASP A 128 -30.65 13.10 -5.44
CA ASP A 128 -29.84 13.05 -6.67
C ASP A 128 -28.29 12.97 -6.58
N ASP A 129 -27.77 11.86 -6.04
CA ASP A 129 -26.33 11.48 -6.11
C ASP A 129 -25.85 11.08 -7.54
N GLU A 130 -26.73 11.06 -8.54
CA GLU A 130 -26.37 10.66 -9.91
C GLU A 130 -25.62 11.77 -10.69
N ASP A 131 -25.81 13.04 -10.33
CA ASP A 131 -25.22 14.17 -11.08
C ASP A 131 -23.82 14.58 -10.59
N GLU A 132 -23.47 14.32 -9.31
CA GLU A 132 -22.12 14.61 -8.80
C GLU A 132 -21.09 13.57 -9.25
N LEU A 133 -21.47 12.29 -9.39
CA LEU A 133 -20.55 11.24 -9.88
C LEU A 133 -20.18 11.41 -11.36
N ASN A 134 -21.04 12.02 -12.17
CA ASN A 134 -20.80 12.28 -13.59
C ASN A 134 -19.93 13.51 -13.87
N ASN A 135 -19.66 14.35 -12.85
CA ASN A 135 -18.90 15.59 -12.97
C ASN A 135 -17.49 15.52 -12.37
N LEU A 136 -17.05 14.37 -11.87
CA LEU A 136 -15.63 14.17 -11.63
C LEU A 136 -14.94 13.91 -12.98
N ASP A 137 -13.87 14.66 -13.26
CA ASP A 137 -12.92 14.45 -14.36
C ASP A 137 -12.12 13.14 -14.17
N ILE A 138 -12.82 12.03 -13.94
CA ILE A 138 -12.25 10.69 -13.97
C ILE A 138 -12.01 10.39 -15.43
N PRO A 139 -10.75 10.15 -15.87
CA PRO A 139 -10.48 9.72 -17.21
C PRO A 139 -11.35 8.51 -17.53
N VAL A 140 -12.19 8.64 -18.56
CA VAL A 140 -12.95 7.52 -19.11
C VAL A 140 -11.96 6.37 -19.32
N PRO A 141 -12.23 5.16 -18.78
CA PRO A 141 -11.35 4.03 -18.97
C PRO A 141 -11.05 3.88 -20.47
N LEU A 142 -9.77 3.90 -20.83
CA LEU A 142 -9.34 3.74 -22.23
C LEU A 142 -9.97 2.46 -22.78
N ASP A 143 -10.43 2.51 -24.04
CA ASP A 143 -10.88 1.31 -24.75
C ASP A 143 -9.75 0.26 -24.64
N PRO A 144 -10.04 -0.99 -24.22
CA PRO A 144 -9.03 -2.04 -24.16
C PRO A 144 -8.28 -2.25 -25.49
N SER A 145 -8.84 -1.80 -26.61
CA SER A 145 -8.21 -1.79 -27.94
C SER A 145 -7.11 -0.72 -28.09
N GLU A 146 -7.09 0.31 -27.23
CA GLU A 146 -6.09 1.39 -27.18
C GLU A 146 -4.98 1.12 -26.15
N ILE A 147 -5.12 0.09 -25.31
CA ILE A 147 -4.06 -0.37 -24.42
C ILE A 147 -2.99 -1.02 -25.31
N GLU A 148 -1.90 -0.29 -25.55
CA GLU A 148 -0.79 -0.75 -26.36
C GLU A 148 -0.28 -2.09 -25.81
N GLU A 149 -0.52 -3.18 -26.57
CA GLU A 149 -0.04 -4.52 -26.22
C GLU A 149 1.49 -4.49 -26.12
N LEU A 150 2.00 -4.51 -24.88
CA LEU A 150 3.44 -4.34 -24.64
C LEU A 150 4.21 -5.58 -25.13
N PRO A 151 5.32 -5.42 -25.89
CA PRO A 151 5.99 -6.51 -26.60
C PRO A 151 6.86 -7.44 -25.73
N TRP A 152 6.61 -7.50 -24.43
CA TRP A 152 7.41 -8.24 -23.45
C TRP A 152 6.63 -9.40 -22.81
N CYS A 153 7.37 -10.33 -22.22
CA CYS A 153 6.83 -11.47 -21.50
C CYS A 153 6.18 -11.04 -20.19
N THR A 154 4.96 -11.51 -19.93
CA THR A 154 4.20 -11.15 -18.72
C THR A 154 4.79 -11.69 -17.41
N ILE A 155 5.74 -12.64 -17.48
CA ILE A 155 6.36 -13.27 -16.30
C ILE A 155 7.71 -12.63 -15.97
N CYS A 156 8.59 -12.48 -16.96
CA CYS A 156 9.97 -12.03 -16.75
C CYS A 156 10.31 -10.67 -17.37
N ASN A 157 9.37 -10.03 -18.08
CA ASN A 157 9.58 -8.76 -18.81
C ASN A 157 10.67 -8.79 -19.90
N GLU A 158 11.19 -9.96 -20.28
CA GLU A 158 12.06 -10.13 -21.45
C GLU A 158 11.25 -10.10 -22.76
N ASP A 159 11.90 -10.03 -23.92
CA ASP A 159 11.22 -10.02 -25.22
C ASP A 159 10.29 -11.23 -25.41
N ALA A 160 9.00 -10.95 -25.68
CA ALA A 160 8.06 -12.00 -25.99
C ALA A 160 8.24 -12.49 -27.43
N VAL A 161 8.10 -13.80 -27.60
CA VAL A 161 8.18 -14.46 -28.92
C VAL A 161 6.97 -15.37 -29.20
N ILE A 162 6.18 -15.67 -28.17
CA ILE A 162 5.03 -16.56 -28.23
C ILE A 162 3.83 -15.81 -27.68
N ARG A 163 2.72 -15.86 -28.42
CA ARG A 163 1.41 -15.43 -27.95
C ARG A 163 0.55 -16.66 -27.68
N CYS A 164 0.01 -16.77 -26.48
CA CYS A 164 -0.86 -17.85 -26.08
C CYS A 164 -2.32 -17.42 -26.15
N VAL A 165 -3.09 -17.95 -27.11
CA VAL A 165 -4.51 -17.62 -27.30
C VAL A 165 -5.37 -18.20 -26.15
N GLY A 166 -4.97 -19.35 -25.60
CA GLY A 166 -5.66 -19.96 -24.46
C GLY A 166 -5.54 -19.16 -23.16
N CYS A 167 -4.48 -18.36 -23.01
CA CYS A 167 -4.28 -17.42 -21.90
C CYS A 167 -4.79 -16.01 -22.26
N GLY A 168 -5.88 -15.88 -23.02
CA GLY A 168 -6.44 -14.56 -23.36
C GLY A 168 -5.57 -13.71 -24.30
N GLY A 169 -4.56 -14.29 -24.96
CA GLY A 169 -3.66 -13.57 -25.86
C GLY A 169 -2.38 -13.07 -25.20
N ASP A 170 -2.06 -13.54 -23.99
CA ASP A 170 -0.84 -13.20 -23.25
C ASP A 170 0.46 -13.54 -24.00
N LEU A 171 1.49 -12.75 -23.69
CA LEU A 171 2.80 -12.78 -24.34
C LEU A 171 3.86 -13.43 -23.43
N PHE A 172 4.64 -14.34 -24.01
CA PHE A 172 5.66 -15.12 -23.29
C PHE A 172 6.99 -15.21 -24.05
N CYS A 173 8.10 -15.27 -23.30
CA CYS A 173 9.38 -15.71 -23.82
C CYS A 173 9.41 -17.25 -23.91
N ARG A 174 10.42 -17.82 -24.59
CA ARG A 174 10.50 -19.30 -24.76
C ARG A 174 10.67 -20.05 -23.43
N GLY A 175 11.39 -19.47 -22.47
CA GLY A 175 11.64 -20.09 -21.16
C GLY A 175 10.37 -20.17 -20.34
N CYS A 176 9.76 -19.01 -20.09
CA CYS A 176 8.52 -18.89 -19.33
C CYS A 176 7.35 -19.65 -19.96
N PHE A 177 7.24 -19.65 -21.31
CA PHE A 177 6.21 -20.47 -21.96
C PHE A 177 6.40 -21.95 -21.66
N LYS A 178 7.63 -22.46 -21.78
CA LYS A 178 7.93 -23.86 -21.54
C LYS A 178 7.63 -24.27 -20.09
N GLU A 179 8.06 -23.47 -19.12
CA GLU A 179 7.84 -23.75 -17.71
C GLU A 179 6.35 -23.75 -17.35
N CYS A 180 5.56 -22.83 -17.89
CA CYS A 180 4.15 -22.71 -17.54
C CYS A 180 3.20 -23.54 -18.41
N HIS A 181 3.63 -23.98 -19.59
CA HIS A 181 2.76 -24.69 -20.55
C HIS A 181 3.22 -26.11 -20.91
N ASP A 182 4.44 -26.53 -20.58
CA ASP A 182 4.83 -27.94 -20.72
C ASP A 182 4.44 -28.79 -19.51
N ASP A 183 4.26 -28.22 -18.32
CA ASP A 183 4.09 -29.02 -17.08
C ASP A 183 2.65 -29.49 -16.82
N ASP A 184 1.63 -28.75 -17.27
CA ASP A 184 0.21 -29.13 -17.08
C ASP A 184 -0.51 -29.47 -18.39
N GLU A 185 -1.31 -30.55 -18.36
CA GLU A 185 -2.10 -31.06 -19.50
C GLU A 185 -3.16 -30.08 -20.02
N ASP A 186 -3.63 -29.17 -19.17
CA ASP A 186 -4.60 -28.14 -19.55
C ASP A 186 -3.94 -27.02 -20.36
N TYR A 187 -2.74 -26.59 -19.98
CA TYR A 187 -1.99 -25.54 -20.67
C TYR A 187 -1.33 -26.01 -21.98
N ARG A 188 -1.01 -27.31 -22.11
CA ARG A 188 -0.50 -27.90 -23.37
C ARG A 188 -1.46 -27.80 -24.55
N LYS A 189 -2.76 -27.66 -24.28
CA LYS A 189 -3.80 -27.54 -25.33
C LYS A 189 -4.00 -26.12 -25.82
N HIS A 190 -3.36 -25.15 -25.18
CA HIS A 190 -3.50 -23.76 -25.56
C HIS A 190 -2.90 -23.53 -26.96
N GLU A 191 -3.68 -22.88 -27.84
CA GLU A 191 -3.22 -22.52 -29.17
C GLU A 191 -2.16 -21.41 -29.06
N ILE A 192 -1.01 -21.62 -29.69
CA ILE A 192 0.09 -20.65 -29.72
C ILE A 192 0.26 -20.03 -31.10
N LYS A 193 0.58 -18.73 -31.13
CA LYS A 193 0.94 -17.98 -32.33
C LYS A 193 2.32 -17.35 -32.14
N PRO A 194 3.19 -17.36 -33.16
CA PRO A 194 4.45 -16.65 -33.07
C PRO A 194 4.18 -15.14 -32.98
N PHE A 195 4.75 -14.50 -31.96
CA PHE A 195 4.68 -13.05 -31.80
C PHE A 195 5.98 -12.41 -32.28
N LYS A 196 5.85 -11.32 -33.02
CA LYS A 196 6.98 -10.49 -33.43
C LYS A 196 6.67 -9.05 -33.05
N ALA A 197 7.42 -8.53 -32.09
CA ALA A 197 7.33 -7.13 -31.70
C ALA A 197 7.54 -6.21 -32.91
N VAL A 198 6.57 -5.34 -33.19
CA VAL A 198 6.74 -4.25 -34.14
C VAL A 198 7.31 -3.09 -33.36
N ASN A 199 8.63 -2.92 -33.39
CA ASN A 199 9.29 -1.76 -32.80
C ASN A 199 8.82 -0.51 -33.55
N LYS A 200 7.79 0.16 -33.06
CA LYS A 200 7.43 1.50 -33.51
C LYS A 200 8.51 2.44 -33.00
N THR A 201 9.59 2.60 -33.77
CA THR A 201 10.51 3.71 -33.56
C THR A 201 9.69 4.98 -33.76
N LYS A 202 9.32 5.65 -32.67
CA LYS A 202 8.76 7.01 -32.71
C LYS A 202 9.72 7.86 -33.53
N SER A 203 9.27 8.28 -34.72
CA SER A 203 9.97 9.21 -35.60
C SER A 203 9.36 10.59 -35.49
#